data_AF-A0A956TZ07-F1
#
_entry.id   AF-A0A956TZ07-F1
#
_cell.length_a   1.000
_cell.length_b   1.000
_cell.length_c   1.000
_cell.angle_alpha   90.00
_cell.angle_beta   90.00
_cell.angle_gamma   90.00
#
_symmetry.space_group_name_H-M   'P 1'
#
loop_
_entity.id
_entity.type
_entity.pdbx_description
1 polymer ?
#
loop_
_entity_poly.entity_id
_entity_poly.type
_entity_poly.pdbx_seq_one_letter_code
_entity_poly.pdbx_strand_id
1 'polypeptide(L)'
;DICQDVCPWNRKAPVTDESSFQPRPGLYNPGLDTIASLGPEEFRALFKGSPIKRTKRRGLLRNALVAIGNSGDPGFVPVITECLGDEEPLVRIHAVWALWKLEGKGAFGPLLGLKESEEDPAVLEELDYILELIDGAGGLEASG
;
A
#
# COMPACT_ATOMS: atom_id res chain seq x y z
N ASP A 1 8.77 6.46 -13.97
CA ASP A 1 9.17 7.61 -14.79
C ASP A 1 8.65 7.51 -16.23
N ILE A 2 7.37 7.14 -16.42
CA ILE A 2 6.85 6.73 -17.74
C ILE A 2 7.08 7.80 -18.83
N CYS A 3 6.86 9.09 -18.51
CA CYS A 3 7.07 10.17 -19.47
C CYS A 3 8.54 10.36 -19.89
N GLN A 4 9.50 10.02 -19.02
CA GLN A 4 10.93 10.06 -19.32
C GLN A 4 11.37 8.81 -20.08
N ASP A 5 10.86 7.63 -19.70
CA ASP A 5 11.21 6.35 -20.33
C ASP A 5 10.79 6.29 -21.81
N VAL A 6 9.65 6.90 -22.15
CA VAL A 6 9.15 6.97 -23.53
C VAL A 6 9.76 8.13 -24.33
N CYS A 7 10.48 9.05 -23.69
CA CYS A 7 11.01 10.24 -24.35
C CYS A 7 12.19 9.90 -25.27
N PRO A 8 12.13 10.23 -26.58
CA PRO A 8 13.23 9.96 -27.51
C PRO A 8 14.56 10.61 -27.12
N TRP A 9 14.50 11.72 -26.39
CA TRP A 9 15.67 12.46 -25.91
C TRP A 9 16.31 11.79 -24.69
N ASN A 10 15.51 11.31 -23.73
CA ASN A 10 16.04 10.67 -22.52
C ASN A 10 16.49 9.22 -22.75
N ARG A 11 15.96 8.52 -23.77
CA ARG A 11 16.39 7.16 -24.10
C ARG A 11 17.91 7.03 -24.34
N LYS A 12 18.55 8.12 -24.77
CA LYS A 12 20.00 8.17 -25.07
C LYS A 12 20.82 8.87 -23.98
N ALA A 13 20.19 9.35 -22.90
CA ALA A 13 20.90 10.06 -21.86
C ALA A 13 21.77 9.08 -21.04
N PRO A 14 23.05 9.41 -20.79
CA PRO A 14 23.91 8.57 -19.97
C PRO A 14 23.47 8.60 -18.50
N VAL A 15 23.63 7.48 -17.79
CA VAL A 15 23.56 7.46 -16.33
C VAL A 15 24.74 8.28 -15.79
N THR A 16 24.49 9.13 -14.80
CA THR A 16 25.55 9.93 -14.19
C THR A 16 26.49 9.07 -13.36
N ASP A 17 27.79 9.38 -13.37
CA ASP A 17 28.78 8.77 -12.49
C ASP A 17 28.94 9.56 -11.16
N GLU A 18 28.19 10.65 -10.99
CA GLU A 18 28.22 11.45 -9.77
C GLU A 18 27.71 10.63 -8.58
N SER A 19 28.62 10.37 -7.65
CA SER A 19 28.40 9.48 -6.50
C SER A 19 27.19 9.88 -5.65
N SER A 20 26.92 11.19 -5.52
CA SER A 20 25.80 11.70 -4.72
C SER A 20 24.42 11.40 -5.32
N PHE A 21 24.35 11.06 -6.62
CA PHE A 21 23.13 10.65 -7.31
C PHE A 21 22.96 9.14 -7.44
N GLN A 22 23.94 8.34 -6.99
CA GLN A 22 23.80 6.89 -7.00
C GLN A 22 22.76 6.41 -5.98
N PRO A 23 21.94 5.38 -6.29
CA PRO A 23 21.02 4.80 -5.33
C PRO A 23 21.76 4.32 -4.08
N ARG A 24 21.20 4.58 -2.91
CA ARG A 24 21.75 4.04 -1.66
C ARG A 24 21.52 2.52 -1.63
N PRO A 25 22.51 1.72 -1.19
CA PRO A 25 22.33 0.28 -1.02
C PRO A 25 21.09 -0.04 -0.16
N GLY A 26 20.27 -1.00 -0.61
CA GLY A 26 19.02 -1.38 0.08
C GLY A 26 17.82 -0.47 -0.15
N LEU A 27 17.99 0.68 -0.81
CA LEU A 27 16.88 1.57 -1.23
C LEU A 27 16.60 1.50 -2.73
N TYR A 28 17.28 0.60 -3.45
CA TYR A 28 16.98 0.30 -4.85
C TYR A 28 15.97 -0.85 -4.90
N ASN A 29 14.73 -0.51 -5.30
CA ASN A 29 13.60 -1.44 -5.39
C ASN A 29 13.39 -2.32 -4.14
N PRO A 30 13.17 -1.73 -2.95
CA PRO A 30 12.89 -2.50 -1.74
C PRO A 30 11.58 -3.29 -1.87
N GLY A 31 11.49 -4.41 -1.15
CA GLY A 31 10.27 -5.23 -1.10
C GLY A 31 9.06 -4.44 -0.60
N LEU A 32 7.89 -4.71 -1.17
CA LEU A 32 6.66 -4.02 -0.79
C LEU A 32 6.23 -4.33 0.65
N ASP A 33 6.42 -5.57 1.07
CA ASP A 33 6.29 -6.05 2.45
C ASP A 33 7.22 -5.29 3.41
N THR A 34 8.48 -5.13 3.01
CA THR A 34 9.49 -4.39 3.77
C THR A 34 9.05 -2.94 3.95
N ILE A 35 8.53 -2.30 2.90
CA ILE A 35 8.03 -0.92 2.99
C ILE A 35 6.77 -0.83 3.86
N ALA A 36 5.81 -1.74 3.66
CA ALA A 36 4.54 -1.75 4.39
C ALA A 36 4.73 -1.95 5.90
N SER A 37 5.77 -2.70 6.29
CA SER A 37 6.09 -3.00 7.69
C SER A 37 6.89 -1.89 8.40
N LEU A 38 7.31 -0.82 7.70
CA LEU A 38 8.17 0.19 8.32
C LEU A 38 7.49 0.91 9.47
N GLY A 39 8.11 0.87 10.65
CA GLY A 39 7.72 1.68 11.79
C GLY A 39 8.11 3.17 11.66
N PRO A 40 7.58 4.06 12.53
CA PRO A 40 7.94 5.49 12.55
C PRO A 40 9.44 5.75 12.67
N GLU A 41 10.12 5.05 13.58
CA GLU A 41 11.56 5.26 13.82
C GLU A 41 12.43 4.70 12.70
N GLU A 42 12.08 3.52 12.18
CA GLU A 42 12.76 2.89 11.04
C GLU A 42 12.65 3.78 9.79
N PHE A 43 11.46 4.30 9.48
CA PHE A 43 11.26 5.24 8.38
C PHE A 43 12.16 6.49 8.52
N ARG A 44 12.24 7.06 9.73
CA ARG A 44 13.07 8.26 9.99
C ARG A 44 14.56 7.98 9.79
N ALA A 45 15.01 6.81 10.20
CA ALA A 45 16.39 6.34 10.07
C ALA A 45 16.75 6.08 8.60
N LEU A 46 15.97 5.23 7.91
CA LEU A 46 16.22 4.82 6.53
C LEU A 46 16.23 5.99 5.55
N PHE A 47 15.26 6.90 5.67
CA PHE A 47 15.09 8.00 4.73
C PHE A 47 15.74 9.31 5.21
N LYS A 48 16.66 9.27 6.17
CA LYS A 48 17.40 10.47 6.60
C LYS A 48 18.15 11.11 5.43
N GLY A 49 17.88 12.40 5.19
CA GLY A 49 18.46 13.13 4.06
C GLY A 49 18.02 12.60 2.69
N SER A 50 16.87 11.91 2.60
CA SER A 50 16.25 11.48 1.34
C SER A 50 15.05 12.37 0.99
N PRO A 51 14.80 12.68 -0.30
CA PRO A 51 13.59 13.36 -0.75
C PRO A 51 12.28 12.66 -0.33
N ILE A 52 12.32 11.35 -0.08
CA ILE A 52 11.17 10.53 0.35
C ILE A 52 10.55 11.04 1.66
N LYS A 53 11.30 11.75 2.51
CA LYS A 53 10.76 12.36 3.73
C LYS A 53 9.60 13.32 3.49
N ARG A 54 9.49 13.92 2.30
CA ARG A 54 8.37 14.80 1.94
C ARG A 54 7.02 14.06 1.94
N THR A 55 7.01 12.81 1.49
CA THR A 55 5.81 11.96 1.42
C THR A 55 5.37 11.46 2.80
N LYS A 56 6.28 11.44 3.78
CA LYS A 56 6.12 10.89 5.13
C LYS A 56 5.82 9.37 5.12
N ARG A 57 5.90 8.74 6.30
CA ARG A 57 5.62 7.30 6.48
C ARG A 57 4.25 6.92 5.93
N ARG A 58 3.20 7.60 6.40
CA ARG A 58 1.82 7.33 5.98
C ARG A 58 1.62 7.31 4.46
N GLY A 59 2.25 8.23 3.73
CA GLY A 59 2.12 8.29 2.27
C GLY A 59 2.92 7.20 1.56
N LEU A 60 4.07 6.79 2.12
CA LEU A 60 4.86 5.68 1.60
C LEU A 60 4.15 4.34 1.80
N LEU A 61 3.65 4.07 3.02
CA LEU A 61 2.89 2.85 3.33
C LEU A 61 1.60 2.78 2.52
N ARG A 62 0.86 3.90 2.40
CA ARG A 62 -0.29 4.01 1.50
C ARG A 62 0.05 3.53 0.08
N ASN A 63 1.14 4.02 -0.50
CA ASN A 63 1.55 3.63 -1.86
C ASN A 63 1.95 2.15 -1.93
N ALA A 64 2.62 1.63 -0.89
CA ALA A 64 2.97 0.22 -0.82
C ALA A 64 1.73 -0.68 -0.78
N LEU A 65 0.73 -0.35 0.05
CA LEU A 65 -0.54 -1.08 0.12
C LEU A 65 -1.31 -1.05 -1.21
N VAL A 66 -1.32 0.09 -1.91
CA VAL A 66 -1.89 0.18 -3.25
C VAL A 66 -1.15 -0.73 -4.23
N ALA A 67 0.19 -0.71 -4.22
CA ALA A 67 0.99 -1.57 -5.08
C ALA A 67 0.80 -3.07 -4.75
N ILE A 68 0.69 -3.42 -3.48
CA ILE A 68 0.38 -4.76 -2.99
C ILE A 68 -0.97 -5.23 -3.52
N GLY A 69 -2.05 -4.46 -3.31
CA GLY A 69 -3.37 -4.84 -3.82
C GLY A 69 -3.41 -4.97 -5.34
N ASN A 70 -2.67 -4.11 -6.06
CA ASN A 70 -2.55 -4.21 -7.52
C ASN A 70 -1.70 -5.39 -8.00
N SER A 71 -0.84 -5.97 -7.15
CA SER A 71 0.01 -7.09 -7.52
C SER A 71 -0.76 -8.39 -7.74
N GLY A 72 -1.91 -8.55 -7.04
CA GLY A 72 -2.67 -9.79 -7.04
C GLY A 72 -1.98 -10.95 -6.31
N ASP A 73 -0.90 -10.70 -5.56
CA ASP A 73 -0.15 -11.74 -4.85
C ASP A 73 -0.70 -11.95 -3.43
N PRO A 74 -1.35 -13.10 -3.13
CA PRO A 74 -1.89 -13.40 -1.81
C PRO A 74 -0.80 -13.57 -0.74
N GLY A 75 0.47 -13.70 -1.12
CA GLY A 75 1.60 -13.73 -0.19
C GLY A 75 1.71 -12.47 0.68
N PHE A 76 1.08 -11.36 0.31
CA PHE A 76 1.04 -10.14 1.10
C PHE A 76 -0.11 -10.05 2.12
N VAL A 77 -1.05 -10.99 2.14
CA VAL A 77 -2.18 -10.96 3.11
C VAL A 77 -1.72 -10.83 4.57
N PRO A 78 -0.63 -11.49 5.03
CA PRO A 78 -0.14 -11.30 6.39
C PRO A 78 0.25 -9.85 6.70
N VAL A 79 1.05 -9.20 5.85
CA VAL A 79 1.49 -7.80 6.09
C VAL A 79 0.32 -6.81 5.98
N ILE A 80 -0.64 -7.04 5.09
CA ILE A 80 -1.85 -6.21 5.01
C ILE A 80 -2.66 -6.32 6.32
N THR A 81 -2.78 -7.53 6.86
CA THR A 81 -3.51 -7.80 8.10
C THR A 81 -2.87 -7.09 9.28
N GLU A 82 -1.53 -7.05 9.35
CA GLU A 82 -0.81 -6.26 10.34
C GLU A 82 -1.10 -4.75 10.19
N CYS A 83 -1.13 -4.25 8.95
CA CYS A 83 -1.44 -2.83 8.66
C CYS A 83 -2.89 -2.43 9.00
N LEU A 84 -3.83 -3.37 9.18
CA LEU A 84 -5.17 -3.06 9.69
C LEU A 84 -5.13 -2.51 11.12
N GLY A 85 -4.07 -2.79 11.89
CA GLY A 85 -3.87 -2.29 13.25
C GLY A 85 -2.96 -1.05 13.34
N ASP A 86 -2.59 -0.42 12.22
CA ASP A 86 -1.67 0.73 12.23
C ASP A 86 -2.25 1.94 12.97
N GLU A 87 -1.41 2.73 13.63
CA GLU A 87 -1.83 3.96 14.32
C GLU A 87 -2.40 5.02 13.37
N GLU A 88 -1.95 5.06 12.11
CA GLU A 88 -2.37 6.03 11.11
C GLU A 88 -3.66 5.56 10.39
N PRO A 89 -4.78 6.30 10.50
CA PRO A 89 -6.03 5.94 9.84
C PRO A 89 -5.89 5.79 8.31
N LEU A 90 -5.03 6.61 7.69
CA LEU A 90 -4.75 6.51 6.25
C LEU A 90 -4.16 5.14 5.86
N VAL A 91 -3.31 4.57 6.72
CA VAL A 91 -2.72 3.25 6.48
C VAL A 91 -3.80 2.18 6.61
N ARG A 92 -4.63 2.24 7.67
CA ARG A 92 -5.75 1.31 7.87
C ARG A 92 -6.73 1.31 6.70
N ILE A 93 -7.15 2.48 6.21
CA ILE A 93 -8.01 2.61 5.01
C ILE A 93 -7.43 1.85 3.82
N HIS A 94 -6.13 2.01 3.55
CA HIS A 94 -5.52 1.35 2.39
C HIS A 94 -5.24 -0.13 2.62
N ALA A 95 -5.12 -0.56 3.88
CA ALA A 95 -5.05 -1.97 4.23
C ALA A 95 -6.42 -2.65 4.05
N VAL A 96 -7.52 -1.97 4.42
CA VAL A 96 -8.90 -2.41 4.16
C VAL A 96 -9.12 -2.63 2.65
N TRP A 97 -8.78 -1.63 1.83
CA TRP A 97 -8.84 -1.74 0.38
C TRP A 97 -7.95 -2.86 -0.18
N ALA A 98 -6.70 -2.94 0.25
CA ALA A 98 -5.75 -3.92 -0.27
C ALA A 98 -6.17 -5.36 0.07
N LEU A 99 -6.70 -5.58 1.28
CA LEU A 99 -7.17 -6.89 1.70
C LEU A 99 -8.35 -7.35 0.85
N TRP A 100 -9.37 -6.48 0.69
CA TRP A 100 -10.49 -6.76 -0.20
C TRP A 100 -10.04 -6.98 -1.65
N LYS A 101 -9.07 -6.20 -2.13
CA LYS A 101 -8.57 -6.32 -3.50
C LYS A 101 -7.95 -7.69 -3.78
N LEU A 102 -7.28 -8.30 -2.80
CA LEU A 102 -6.66 -9.62 -2.93
C LEU A 102 -7.63 -10.77 -2.62
N GLU A 103 -8.42 -10.65 -1.55
CA GLU A 103 -9.22 -11.76 -1.01
C GLU A 103 -10.69 -11.72 -1.46
N GLY A 104 -11.17 -10.60 -2.00
CA GLY A 104 -12.57 -10.40 -2.34
C GLY A 104 -13.49 -10.69 -1.15
N LYS A 105 -14.34 -11.72 -1.27
CA LYS A 105 -15.23 -12.17 -0.19
C LYS A 105 -14.48 -12.71 1.03
N GLY A 106 -13.26 -13.23 0.85
CA GLY A 106 -12.41 -13.73 1.95
C GLY A 106 -12.01 -12.64 2.95
N ALA A 107 -12.03 -11.37 2.55
CA ALA A 107 -11.74 -10.24 3.43
C ALA A 107 -12.85 -9.96 4.47
N PHE A 108 -14.06 -10.51 4.29
CA PHE A 108 -15.23 -10.15 5.10
C PHE A 108 -14.99 -10.32 6.61
N GLY A 109 -14.49 -11.49 7.03
CA GLY A 109 -14.27 -11.79 8.45
C GLY A 109 -13.30 -10.81 9.12
N PRO A 110 -12.06 -10.65 8.62
CA PRO A 110 -11.11 -9.69 9.15
C PRO A 110 -11.62 -8.24 9.17
N LEU A 111 -12.31 -7.80 8.11
CA LEU A 111 -12.82 -6.42 8.01
C LEU A 111 -13.98 -6.17 8.97
N LEU A 112 -14.87 -7.14 9.14
CA LEU A 112 -15.94 -7.05 10.14
C LEU A 112 -15.36 -6.96 11.55
N GLY A 113 -14.34 -7.77 11.86
CA GLY A 113 -13.64 -7.71 13.15
C GLY A 113 -12.96 -6.36 13.40
N LEU A 114 -12.34 -5.74 12.38
CA LEU A 114 -11.80 -4.38 12.51
C LEU A 114 -12.92 -3.38 12.82
N LYS A 115 -14.04 -3.44 12.08
CA LYS A 115 -15.17 -2.51 12.23
C LYS A 115 -15.74 -2.47 13.64
N GLU A 116 -15.72 -3.59 14.36
CA GLU A 116 -16.21 -3.66 15.76
C GLU A 116 -15.40 -2.78 16.74
N SER A 117 -14.14 -2.46 16.41
CA SER A 117 -13.21 -1.74 17.29
C SER A 117 -12.69 -0.42 16.73
N GLU A 118 -13.07 -0.07 15.50
CA GLU A 118 -12.62 1.15 14.83
C GLU A 118 -13.42 2.38 15.28
N GLU A 119 -12.73 3.50 15.47
CA GLU A 119 -13.32 4.77 15.91
C GLU A 119 -13.13 5.90 14.88
N ASP A 120 -12.16 5.78 13.97
CA ASP A 120 -11.89 6.80 12.98
C ASP A 120 -12.99 6.79 11.89
N PRO A 121 -13.68 7.91 11.67
CA PRO A 121 -14.82 7.95 10.76
C PRO A 121 -14.45 7.67 9.30
N ALA A 122 -13.23 8.02 8.86
CA ALA A 122 -12.81 7.76 7.48
C ALA A 122 -12.48 6.28 7.26
N VAL A 123 -12.00 5.58 8.29
CA VAL A 123 -11.80 4.12 8.22
C VAL A 123 -13.16 3.41 8.24
N LEU A 124 -14.09 3.86 9.09
CA LEU A 124 -15.45 3.31 9.14
C LEU A 124 -16.19 3.46 7.80
N GLU A 125 -16.07 4.62 7.15
CA GLU A 125 -16.65 4.88 5.82
C GLU A 125 -16.11 3.90 4.77
N GLU A 126 -14.79 3.68 4.73
CA GLU A 126 -14.19 2.71 3.81
C GLU A 126 -14.65 1.28 4.12
N LEU A 127 -14.73 0.90 5.41
CA LEU A 127 -15.20 -0.40 5.83
C LEU A 127 -16.66 -0.64 5.43
N ASP A 128 -17.55 0.34 5.65
CA ASP A 128 -18.95 0.26 5.23
C ASP A 128 -19.04 0.04 3.71
N TYR A 129 -18.34 0.88 2.94
CA TYR A 129 -18.33 0.77 1.48
C TYR A 129 -17.86 -0.61 1.00
N ILE A 130 -16.75 -1.13 1.54
CA ILE A 130 -16.20 -2.41 1.11
C ILE A 130 -17.06 -3.59 1.56
N LEU A 131 -17.60 -3.57 2.77
CA LEU A 131 -18.48 -4.64 3.24
C LEU A 131 -19.76 -4.70 2.41
N GLU A 132 -20.35 -3.55 2.07
CA GLU A 132 -21.47 -3.47 1.13
C GLU A 132 -21.12 -4.02 -0.26
N LEU A 133 -19.93 -3.73 -0.77
CA LEU A 133 -19.45 -4.30 -2.04
C LEU A 133 -19.33 -5.83 -2.00
N ILE A 134 -18.83 -6.38 -0.89
CA ILE A 134 -18.70 -7.82 -0.68
C ILE A 134 -20.08 -8.49 -0.68
N ASP A 135 -21.05 -7.90 0.03
CA ASP A 135 -22.42 -8.40 0.12
C ASP A 135 -23.16 -8.30 -1.22
N GLY A 136 -23.03 -7.16 -1.92
CA GLY A 136 -23.62 -6.92 -3.23
C GLY A 136 -23.09 -7.83 -4.34
N ALA A 137 -21.82 -8.25 -4.25
CA ALA A 137 -21.23 -9.24 -5.16
C ALA A 137 -21.79 -10.67 -4.98
N GLY A 138 -22.66 -10.90 -4.00
CA GLY A 138 -23.41 -12.16 -3.83
C GLY A 138 -24.57 -12.37 -4.81
N GLY A 139 -25.04 -11.31 -5.50
CA GLY A 139 -26.28 -11.36 -6.30
C GLY A 139 -26.13 -11.67 -7.81
N LEU A 140 -24.90 -11.72 -8.35
CA LEU A 140 -24.66 -11.78 -9.81
C LEU A 140 -24.26 -13.16 -10.35
N GLU A 141 -24.11 -14.19 -9.51
CA GLU A 141 -23.70 -15.54 -9.94
C GLU A 141 -24.82 -16.60 -9.95
N ALA A 142 -26.10 -16.20 -9.85
CA ALA A 142 -27.24 -17.15 -9.80
C ALA A 142 -28.09 -17.21 -11.10
N SER A 143 -27.56 -16.72 -12.23
CA SER A 143 -28.24 -16.84 -13.52
C SER A 143 -27.23 -16.83 -14.67
N GLY A 144 -26.82 -18.04 -15.07
CA GLY A 144 -25.97 -18.32 -16.23
C GLY A 144 -25.87 -19.82 -16.46
#